data_AF-A0A8T7G9L7-F1
#
_entry.id   AF-A0A8T7G9L7-F1
#
_cell.length_a   1.000
_cell.length_b   1.000
_cell.length_c   1.000
_cell.angle_alpha   90.00
_cell.angle_beta   90.00
_cell.angle_gamma   90.00
#
_symmetry.space_group_name_H-M   'P 1'
#
loop_
_entity.id
_entity.type
_entity.pdbx_description
1 polymer ?
#
loop_
_entity_poly.entity_id
_entity_poly.type
_entity_poly.pdbx_seq_one_letter_code
_entity_poly.pdbx_strand_id
1 'polypeptide(L)'
;MPLKKVLFLSANPQGTDPLKLIRECNNIKDKIKSATYAKEFDFDQRHEASITGLQRYLLEDKPQIVHFSGHGTEHGALLFQDAKDQPEEVRIKAISNLFKILNERKSIPKEKKIQCVVLNACYSQKMAKAIAKYVDCVVGMSNEVRDDAANAFAESFYYSLASGESANTAFELGKNQVEMLSIPGQDIPKLECKEGVDPDSIMLATEESVEVERKVPKEQETEEFKPYTTIVSSAPIKPEAFQPVGQWTMQIFDPANSMIYVSLAAGGAMEGSQTTVYGNLPFAGNWFFDPAQQLLEMRGLMMGNPFYFAVHIQSKQGNSYHGIGTDGFRYILTKMQS
;
A
#
# COMPACT_ATOMS: atom_id res chain seq x y z
N MET A 1 4.32 3.89 21.50
CA MET A 1 3.09 4.69 21.27
C MET A 1 2.05 3.86 20.52
N PRO A 2 0.75 4.19 20.58
CA PRO A 2 -0.26 3.47 19.81
C PRO A 2 -0.05 3.69 18.30
N LEU A 3 -0.20 2.61 17.51
CA LEU A 3 -0.11 2.66 16.04
C LEU A 3 -1.02 3.75 15.45
N LYS A 4 -0.52 4.40 14.39
CA LYS A 4 -1.30 5.27 13.52
C LYS A 4 -2.09 4.43 12.55
N LYS A 5 -3.40 4.43 12.72
CA LYS A 5 -4.29 3.67 11.86
C LYS A 5 -4.65 4.49 10.62
N VAL A 6 -4.34 3.93 9.45
CA VAL A 6 -4.79 4.36 8.13
C VAL A 6 -6.05 3.57 7.80
N LEU A 7 -7.14 4.27 7.52
CA LEU A 7 -8.35 3.68 6.97
C LEU A 7 -8.49 4.10 5.51
N PHE A 8 -8.28 3.15 4.61
CA PHE A 8 -8.51 3.32 3.18
C PHE A 8 -9.95 2.98 2.82
N LEU A 9 -10.68 3.96 2.29
CA LEU A 9 -12.05 3.84 1.82
C LEU A 9 -12.04 3.95 0.30
N SER A 10 -12.72 3.03 -0.37
CA SER A 10 -12.90 3.09 -1.82
C SER A 10 -14.36 2.91 -2.22
N ALA A 11 -14.81 3.70 -3.18
CA ALA A 11 -16.16 3.61 -3.74
C ALA A 11 -16.08 3.56 -5.27
N ASN A 12 -16.72 2.56 -5.87
CA ASN A 12 -16.77 2.34 -7.31
C ASN A 12 -18.22 2.02 -7.74
N PRO A 13 -19.16 2.98 -7.58
CA PRO A 13 -20.57 2.74 -7.82
C PRO A 13 -20.84 2.35 -9.28
N GLN A 14 -21.83 1.49 -9.49
CA GLN A 14 -22.30 1.08 -10.80
C GLN A 14 -22.77 2.29 -11.62
N GLY A 15 -22.51 2.26 -12.93
CA GLY A 15 -22.86 3.38 -13.83
C GLY A 15 -21.85 4.53 -13.84
N THR A 16 -20.71 4.39 -13.14
CA THR A 16 -19.54 5.26 -13.29
C THR A 16 -18.41 4.54 -14.04
N ASP A 17 -17.42 5.29 -14.52
CA ASP A 17 -16.25 4.71 -15.16
C ASP A 17 -15.46 3.85 -14.14
N PRO A 18 -15.12 2.58 -14.44
CA PRO A 18 -14.46 1.72 -13.47
C PRO A 18 -13.05 2.22 -13.09
N LEU A 19 -12.82 2.45 -11.80
CA LEU A 19 -11.50 2.80 -11.27
C LEU A 19 -10.73 1.57 -10.76
N LYS A 20 -9.39 1.60 -10.86
CA LYS A 20 -8.50 0.52 -10.38
C LYS A 20 -8.13 0.66 -8.90
N LEU A 21 -9.13 0.88 -8.05
CA LEU A 21 -8.96 1.26 -6.63
C LEU A 21 -8.23 0.21 -5.77
N ILE A 22 -8.36 -1.08 -6.10
CA ILE A 22 -7.64 -2.16 -5.40
C ILE A 22 -6.12 -2.03 -5.61
N ARG A 23 -5.70 -1.65 -6.82
CA ARG A 23 -4.28 -1.47 -7.14
C ARG A 23 -3.70 -0.32 -6.35
N GLU A 24 -4.40 0.80 -6.30
CA GLU A 24 -4.01 1.96 -5.48
C GLU A 24 -3.84 1.56 -4.01
N CYS A 25 -4.85 0.89 -3.44
CA CYS A 25 -4.84 0.43 -2.05
C CYS A 25 -3.61 -0.44 -1.74
N ASN A 26 -3.30 -1.40 -2.62
CA ASN A 26 -2.15 -2.28 -2.43
C ASN A 26 -0.84 -1.53 -2.55
N ASN A 27 -0.69 -0.67 -3.57
CA ASN A 27 0.51 0.12 -3.77
C ASN A 27 0.81 1.01 -2.54
N ILE A 28 -0.20 1.73 -2.01
CA ILE A 28 -0.04 2.56 -0.81
C ILE A 28 0.39 1.69 0.39
N LYS A 29 -0.27 0.54 0.58
CA LYS A 29 0.04 -0.38 1.68
C LYS A 29 1.49 -0.88 1.60
N ASP A 30 1.96 -1.21 0.41
CA ASP A 30 3.32 -1.69 0.18
C ASP A 30 4.36 -0.58 0.40
N LYS A 31 4.06 0.66 -0.01
CA LYS A 31 4.91 1.82 0.26
C LYS A 31 5.05 2.07 1.76
N ILE A 32 3.96 2.05 2.52
CA ILE A 32 4.00 2.17 3.98
C ILE A 32 4.87 1.06 4.59
N LYS A 33 4.69 -0.20 4.18
CA LYS A 33 5.46 -1.35 4.70
C LYS A 33 6.96 -1.26 4.40
N SER A 34 7.33 -0.62 3.30
CA SER A 34 8.73 -0.45 2.89
C SER A 34 9.45 0.73 3.55
N ALA A 35 8.72 1.58 4.28
CA ALA A 35 9.25 2.81 4.87
C ALA A 35 9.93 2.57 6.24
N THR A 36 10.77 3.53 6.65
CA THR A 36 11.59 3.46 7.87
C THR A 36 10.77 3.15 9.14
N TYR A 37 9.62 3.78 9.30
CA TYR A 37 8.74 3.64 10.47
C TYR A 37 7.48 2.83 10.17
N ALA A 38 7.55 1.87 9.23
CA ALA A 38 6.43 1.01 8.84
C ALA A 38 5.69 0.40 10.05
N LYS A 39 6.42 0.01 11.10
CA LYS A 39 5.87 -0.59 12.32
C LYS A 39 5.00 0.36 13.16
N GLU A 40 4.99 1.66 12.86
CA GLU A 40 4.11 2.63 13.53
C GLU A 40 2.75 2.77 12.86
N PHE A 41 2.57 2.17 11.68
CA PHE A 41 1.34 2.27 10.91
C PHE A 41 0.57 0.95 10.93
N ASP A 42 -0.73 1.06 11.09
CA ASP A 42 -1.69 -0.02 10.88
C ASP A 42 -2.57 0.36 9.68
N PHE A 43 -2.71 -0.53 8.70
CA PHE A 43 -3.41 -0.22 7.45
C PHE A 43 -4.63 -1.12 7.30
N ASP A 44 -5.80 -0.50 7.41
CA ASP A 44 -7.10 -1.12 7.19
C ASP A 44 -7.77 -0.57 5.94
N GLN A 45 -8.62 -1.38 5.32
CA GLN A 45 -9.33 -1.04 4.10
C GLN A 45 -10.81 -1.42 4.18
N ARG A 46 -11.66 -0.59 3.56
CA ARG A 46 -13.08 -0.87 3.30
C ARG A 46 -13.35 -0.53 1.83
N HIS A 47 -13.61 -1.55 1.04
CA HIS A 47 -14.10 -1.40 -0.32
C HIS A 47 -15.61 -1.22 -0.31
N GLU A 48 -16.15 -0.74 -1.43
CA GLU A 48 -17.60 -0.53 -1.57
C GLU A 48 -18.14 0.40 -0.47
N ALA A 49 -17.37 1.46 -0.18
CA ALA A 49 -17.69 2.39 0.87
C ALA A 49 -19.03 3.07 0.57
N SER A 50 -20.01 2.81 1.42
CA SER A 50 -21.31 3.48 1.40
C SER A 50 -21.35 4.66 2.36
N ILE A 51 -22.20 5.65 2.05
CA ILE A 51 -22.35 6.82 2.92
C ILE A 51 -22.91 6.45 4.30
N THR A 52 -23.79 5.44 4.35
CA THR A 52 -24.38 4.93 5.60
C THR A 52 -23.35 4.17 6.43
N GLY A 53 -22.38 3.52 5.79
CA GLY A 53 -21.27 2.85 6.44
C GLY A 53 -20.20 3.81 6.99
N LEU A 54 -19.99 4.97 6.36
CA LEU A 54 -18.90 5.89 6.66
C LEU A 54 -18.80 6.26 8.15
N GLN A 55 -19.92 6.60 8.78
CA GLN A 55 -19.95 6.95 10.20
C GLN A 55 -19.52 5.77 11.08
N ARG A 56 -20.04 4.57 10.77
CA ARG A 56 -19.71 3.33 11.48
C ARG A 56 -18.22 3.03 11.37
N TYR A 57 -17.65 3.06 10.16
CA TYR A 57 -16.23 2.77 9.92
C TYR A 57 -15.33 3.69 10.74
N LEU A 58 -15.59 5.01 10.70
CA LEU A 58 -14.79 5.98 11.46
C LEU A 58 -14.97 5.85 12.98
N LEU A 59 -16.11 5.37 13.46
CA LEU A 59 -16.38 5.13 14.88
C LEU A 59 -15.70 3.88 15.41
N GLU A 60 -15.73 2.80 14.63
CA GLU A 60 -15.15 1.50 14.97
C GLU A 60 -13.62 1.54 14.89
N ASP A 61 -13.09 2.04 13.77
CA ASP A 61 -11.65 1.99 13.49
C ASP A 61 -10.87 3.11 14.18
N LYS A 62 -11.50 4.27 14.42
CA LYS A 62 -10.87 5.47 15.01
C LYS A 62 -9.51 5.80 14.35
N PRO A 63 -9.47 5.94 13.01
CA PRO A 63 -8.23 6.17 12.30
C PRO A 63 -7.63 7.54 12.61
N GLN A 64 -6.29 7.65 12.51
CA GLN A 64 -5.61 8.93 12.47
C GLN A 64 -5.47 9.46 11.04
N ILE A 65 -5.53 8.56 10.05
CA ILE A 65 -5.43 8.91 8.64
C ILE A 65 -6.62 8.28 7.91
N VAL A 66 -7.41 9.10 7.21
CA VAL A 66 -8.49 8.60 6.35
C VAL A 66 -8.11 8.86 4.90
N HIS A 67 -8.05 7.81 4.10
CA HIS A 67 -7.90 7.92 2.65
C HIS A 67 -9.25 7.60 2.00
N PHE A 68 -9.72 8.45 1.10
CA PHE A 68 -10.84 8.14 0.22
C PHE A 68 -10.33 8.16 -1.22
N SER A 69 -10.56 7.08 -1.94
CA SER A 69 -10.34 7.00 -3.39
C SER A 69 -11.63 6.63 -4.11
N GLY A 70 -11.96 7.38 -5.15
CA GLY A 70 -13.20 7.21 -5.89
C GLY A 70 -13.52 8.42 -6.75
N HIS A 71 -14.76 8.49 -7.23
CA HIS A 71 -15.19 9.58 -8.09
C HIS A 71 -15.53 10.85 -7.32
N GLY A 72 -15.28 11.98 -7.96
CA GLY A 72 -15.70 13.30 -7.51
C GLY A 72 -16.43 14.05 -8.62
N THR A 73 -17.26 15.01 -8.24
CA THR A 73 -18.05 15.82 -9.17
C THR A 73 -17.43 17.20 -9.37
N GLU A 74 -17.68 17.87 -10.49
CA GLU A 74 -17.14 19.22 -10.78
C GLU A 74 -17.49 20.26 -9.70
N HIS A 75 -18.63 20.10 -9.02
CA HIS A 75 -19.01 20.97 -7.90
C HIS A 75 -18.32 20.62 -6.57
N GLY A 76 -17.49 19.58 -6.54
CA GLY A 76 -16.63 19.17 -5.44
C GLY A 76 -17.28 18.23 -4.42
N ALA A 77 -18.32 17.49 -4.82
CA ALA A 77 -18.88 16.40 -4.03
C ALA A 77 -18.11 15.09 -4.30
N LEU A 78 -18.14 14.17 -3.34
CA LEU A 78 -17.63 12.80 -3.50
C LEU A 78 -18.81 11.87 -3.79
N LEU A 79 -18.56 10.85 -4.61
CA LEU A 79 -19.53 9.81 -4.92
C LEU A 79 -19.27 8.56 -4.07
N PHE A 80 -20.29 8.16 -3.32
CA PHE A 80 -20.34 6.91 -2.56
C PHE A 80 -21.32 5.93 -3.21
N GLN A 81 -21.34 4.69 -2.70
CA GLN A 81 -22.37 3.71 -3.05
C GLN A 81 -23.60 3.85 -2.14
N ASP A 82 -24.78 3.81 -2.75
CA ASP A 82 -26.04 3.60 -2.02
C ASP A 82 -26.28 2.09 -1.77
N ALA A 83 -27.44 1.74 -1.21
CA ALA A 83 -27.81 0.35 -0.92
C ALA A 83 -28.06 -0.52 -2.17
N LYS A 84 -28.01 0.06 -3.37
CA LYS A 84 -28.19 -0.59 -4.68
C LYS A 84 -26.93 -0.44 -5.55
N ASP A 85 -25.80 -0.11 -4.94
CA ASP A 85 -24.53 0.18 -5.58
C ASP A 85 -24.57 1.31 -6.61
N GLN A 86 -25.57 2.19 -6.54
CA GLN A 86 -25.70 3.36 -7.41
C GLN A 86 -24.91 4.55 -6.83
N PRO A 87 -24.52 5.53 -7.67
CA PRO A 87 -23.80 6.70 -7.22
C PRO A 87 -24.69 7.58 -6.34
N GLU A 88 -24.20 7.86 -5.13
CA GLU A 88 -24.81 8.80 -4.19
C GLU A 88 -23.82 9.91 -3.85
N GLU A 89 -24.19 11.15 -4.20
CA GLU A 89 -23.42 12.33 -3.82
C GLU A 89 -23.61 12.67 -2.36
N VAL A 90 -22.50 12.96 -1.69
CA VAL A 90 -22.53 13.50 -0.34
C VAL A 90 -22.30 15.01 -0.33
N ARG A 91 -23.17 15.72 0.37
CA ARG A 91 -23.05 17.17 0.53
C ARG A 91 -21.82 17.51 1.38
N ILE A 92 -21.01 18.46 0.92
CA ILE A 92 -19.82 18.98 1.62
C ILE A 92 -20.10 19.33 3.09
N LYS A 93 -21.24 19.99 3.36
CA LYS A 93 -21.65 20.36 4.72
C LYS A 93 -21.83 19.14 5.64
N ALA A 94 -22.37 18.03 5.12
CA ALA A 94 -22.61 16.82 5.91
C ALA A 94 -21.29 16.13 6.29
N ILE A 95 -20.37 15.96 5.33
CA ILE A 95 -19.04 15.39 5.62
C ILE A 95 -18.23 16.30 6.56
N SER A 96 -18.20 17.61 6.31
CA SER A 96 -17.49 18.54 7.19
C SER A 96 -18.02 18.48 8.63
N ASN A 97 -19.34 18.40 8.81
CA ASN A 97 -19.95 18.21 10.13
C ASN A 97 -19.60 16.84 10.76
N LEU A 98 -19.47 15.78 9.98
CA LEU A 98 -19.05 14.47 10.48
C LEU A 98 -17.64 14.55 11.07
N PHE A 99 -16.68 15.09 10.33
CA PHE A 99 -15.30 15.26 10.82
C PHE A 99 -15.24 16.19 12.04
N LYS A 100 -16.04 17.27 12.06
CA LYS A 100 -16.21 18.11 13.27
C LYS A 100 -16.60 17.27 14.48
N ILE A 101 -17.70 16.53 14.39
CA ILE A 101 -18.24 15.73 15.50
C ILE A 101 -17.20 14.71 15.97
N LEU A 102 -16.53 14.01 15.05
CA LEU A 102 -15.56 12.97 15.38
C LEU A 102 -14.27 13.49 16.03
N ASN A 103 -13.78 14.67 15.62
CA ASN A 103 -12.54 15.25 16.14
C ASN A 103 -12.74 16.19 17.35
N GLU A 104 -13.91 16.77 17.53
CA GLU A 104 -14.21 17.67 18.66
C GLU A 104 -14.90 16.97 19.84
N ARG A 105 -15.38 15.73 19.68
CA ARG A 105 -16.00 15.00 20.79
C ARG A 105 -15.04 14.87 21.98
N LYS A 106 -15.57 15.05 23.20
CA LYS A 106 -14.77 15.01 24.44
C LYS A 106 -14.20 13.63 24.76
N SER A 107 -14.81 12.57 24.24
CA SER A 107 -14.44 11.18 24.52
C SER A 107 -13.24 10.67 23.71
N ILE A 108 -12.75 11.42 22.71
CA ILE A 108 -11.60 10.99 21.91
C ILE A 108 -10.31 11.65 22.44
N PRO A 109 -9.29 10.86 22.84
CA PRO A 109 -7.98 11.39 23.18
C PRO A 109 -7.32 12.09 21.99
N LYS A 110 -6.41 13.04 22.26
CA LYS A 110 -5.76 13.86 21.22
C LYS A 110 -5.02 12.98 20.21
N GLU A 111 -4.32 11.95 20.68
CA GLU A 111 -3.55 10.99 19.90
C GLU A 111 -4.39 10.02 19.05
N LYS A 112 -5.71 10.00 19.27
CA LYS A 112 -6.69 9.21 18.51
C LYS A 112 -7.59 10.08 17.61
N LYS A 113 -7.31 11.38 17.50
CA LYS A 113 -8.01 12.25 16.55
C LYS A 113 -7.54 11.96 15.12
N ILE A 114 -8.42 12.23 14.16
CA ILE A 114 -8.06 12.20 12.75
C ILE A 114 -7.16 13.40 12.49
N GLN A 115 -5.92 13.15 12.10
CA GLN A 115 -4.89 14.15 11.87
C GLN A 115 -4.74 14.47 10.37
N CYS A 116 -4.89 13.46 9.51
CA CYS A 116 -4.73 13.60 8.07
C CYS A 116 -5.91 12.98 7.32
N VAL A 117 -6.38 13.66 6.28
CA VAL A 117 -7.37 13.13 5.33
C VAL A 117 -6.83 13.30 3.92
N VAL A 118 -6.94 12.26 3.08
CA VAL A 118 -6.57 12.31 1.66
C VAL A 118 -7.82 12.02 0.85
N LEU A 119 -8.26 12.99 0.05
CA LEU A 119 -9.41 12.89 -0.85
C LEU A 119 -8.92 12.73 -2.28
N ASN A 120 -8.61 11.49 -2.66
CA ASN A 120 -8.17 11.14 -4.01
C ASN A 120 -9.35 10.97 -4.96
N ALA A 121 -9.96 12.11 -5.31
CA ALA A 121 -11.12 12.20 -6.18
C ALA A 121 -11.12 13.55 -6.90
N CYS A 122 -11.54 13.59 -8.17
CA CYS A 122 -11.57 14.81 -8.97
C CYS A 122 -12.31 15.96 -8.27
N TYR A 123 -11.77 17.18 -8.36
CA TYR A 123 -12.36 18.41 -7.81
C TYR A 123 -12.66 18.40 -6.29
N SER A 124 -12.08 17.47 -5.52
CA SER A 124 -12.31 17.32 -4.08
C SER A 124 -11.76 18.46 -3.20
N GLN A 125 -11.01 19.43 -3.74
CA GLN A 125 -10.41 20.53 -2.97
C GLN A 125 -11.45 21.35 -2.17
N LYS A 126 -12.64 21.60 -2.73
CA LYS A 126 -13.72 22.32 -2.00
C LYS A 126 -14.14 21.56 -0.75
N MET A 127 -14.18 20.24 -0.82
CA MET A 127 -14.45 19.39 0.34
C MET A 127 -13.26 19.38 1.31
N ALA A 128 -12.03 19.29 0.80
CA ALA A 128 -10.81 19.34 1.61
C ALA A 128 -10.77 20.59 2.50
N LYS A 129 -11.03 21.78 1.93
CA LYS A 129 -11.15 23.05 2.66
C LYS A 129 -12.20 23.02 3.77
N ALA A 130 -13.32 22.35 3.55
CA ALA A 130 -14.38 22.25 4.54
C ALA A 130 -14.02 21.30 5.69
N ILE A 131 -13.26 20.23 5.42
CA ILE A 131 -12.78 19.26 6.41
C ILE A 131 -11.61 19.84 7.22
N ALA A 132 -10.69 20.58 6.57
CA ALA A 132 -9.50 21.16 7.19
C ALA A 132 -9.82 22.11 8.35
N LYS A 133 -11.05 22.62 8.46
CA LYS A 133 -11.52 23.34 9.67
C LYS A 133 -11.40 22.52 10.96
N TYR A 134 -11.41 21.19 10.86
CA TYR A 134 -11.50 20.26 12.00
C TYR A 134 -10.41 19.17 12.01
N VAL A 135 -9.65 19.01 10.93
CA VAL A 135 -8.57 18.02 10.76
C VAL A 135 -7.27 18.76 10.48
N ASP A 136 -6.16 18.34 11.07
CA ASP A 136 -4.88 19.07 11.04
C ASP A 136 -4.39 19.34 9.59
N CYS A 137 -4.44 18.34 8.72
CA CYS A 137 -4.22 18.52 7.27
C CYS A 137 -5.16 17.66 6.41
N VAL A 138 -5.50 18.18 5.24
CA VAL A 138 -6.35 17.50 4.25
C VAL A 138 -5.80 17.71 2.85
N VAL A 139 -5.52 16.63 2.14
CA VAL A 139 -5.20 16.67 0.72
C VAL A 139 -6.48 16.53 -0.09
N GLY A 140 -6.66 17.38 -1.09
CA GLY A 140 -7.71 17.23 -2.11
C GLY A 140 -7.22 17.63 -3.50
N MET A 141 -8.01 17.32 -4.53
CA MET A 141 -7.67 17.58 -5.93
C MET A 141 -8.40 18.82 -6.42
N SER A 142 -7.68 19.80 -7.00
CA SER A 142 -8.30 21.04 -7.49
C SER A 142 -9.02 20.88 -8.83
N ASN A 143 -8.77 19.79 -9.54
CA ASN A 143 -9.28 19.54 -10.89
C ASN A 143 -9.46 18.02 -11.13
N GLU A 144 -9.81 17.63 -12.34
CA GLU A 144 -9.63 16.27 -12.85
C GLU A 144 -8.17 15.82 -12.67
N VAL A 145 -8.00 14.62 -12.15
CA VAL A 145 -6.70 13.98 -11.94
C VAL A 145 -6.69 12.65 -12.68
N ARG A 146 -5.57 12.33 -13.32
CA ARG A 146 -5.37 11.02 -13.94
C ARG A 146 -5.04 9.97 -12.88
N ASP A 147 -5.50 8.74 -13.07
CA ASP A 147 -5.21 7.61 -12.18
C ASP A 147 -3.71 7.42 -11.92
N ASP A 148 -2.86 7.57 -12.93
CA ASP A 148 -1.41 7.39 -12.76
C ASP A 148 -0.76 8.52 -11.94
N ALA A 149 -1.20 9.77 -12.12
CA ALA A 149 -0.78 10.90 -11.31
C ALA A 149 -1.24 10.75 -9.85
N ALA A 150 -2.51 10.39 -9.65
CA ALA A 150 -3.12 10.15 -8.35
C ALA A 150 -2.39 9.04 -7.57
N ASN A 151 -2.10 7.92 -8.23
CA ASN A 151 -1.35 6.80 -7.64
C ASN A 151 0.09 7.20 -7.30
N ALA A 152 0.82 7.81 -8.23
CA ALA A 152 2.20 8.21 -8.01
C ALA A 152 2.33 9.21 -6.84
N PHE A 153 1.40 10.17 -6.76
CA PHE A 153 1.30 11.11 -5.65
C PHE A 153 1.07 10.36 -4.33
N ALA A 154 0.03 9.52 -4.25
CA ALA A 154 -0.33 8.84 -3.01
C ALA A 154 0.78 7.89 -2.54
N GLU A 155 1.37 7.11 -3.44
CA GLU A 155 2.48 6.21 -3.12
C GLU A 155 3.66 6.93 -2.45
N SER A 156 4.12 8.04 -3.03
CA SER A 156 5.22 8.82 -2.48
C SER A 156 4.81 9.56 -1.20
N PHE A 157 3.60 10.13 -1.16
CA PHE A 157 3.08 10.79 0.03
C PHE A 157 3.08 9.87 1.26
N TYR A 158 2.53 8.66 1.12
CA TYR A 158 2.48 7.69 2.22
C TYR A 158 3.84 7.11 2.56
N TYR A 159 4.71 6.87 1.57
CA TYR A 159 6.09 6.46 1.82
C TYR A 159 6.82 7.50 2.67
N SER A 160 6.72 8.78 2.32
CA SER A 160 7.39 9.87 3.04
C SER A 160 6.82 10.05 4.45
N LEU A 161 5.50 10.03 4.62
CA LEU A 161 4.88 10.06 5.95
C LEU A 161 5.38 8.91 6.84
N ALA A 162 5.40 7.69 6.30
CA ALA A 162 5.88 6.51 7.00
C ALA A 162 7.42 6.45 7.12
N SER A 163 8.13 7.33 6.43
CA SER A 163 9.58 7.55 6.57
C SER A 163 9.90 8.64 7.58
N GLY A 164 8.89 9.20 8.25
CA GLY A 164 9.06 10.19 9.31
C GLY A 164 9.14 11.62 8.82
N GLU A 165 8.70 11.91 7.60
CA GLU A 165 8.60 13.28 7.09
C GLU A 165 7.32 13.98 7.57
N SER A 166 7.37 15.31 7.60
CA SER A 166 6.21 16.16 7.89
C SER A 166 5.14 16.01 6.80
N ALA A 167 3.89 16.39 7.12
CA ALA A 167 2.83 16.41 6.12
C ALA A 167 3.15 17.34 4.93
N ASN A 168 3.84 18.45 5.16
CA ASN A 168 4.28 19.36 4.09
C ASN A 168 5.33 18.70 3.19
N THR A 169 6.41 18.17 3.77
CA THR A 169 7.47 17.51 3.02
C THR A 169 6.95 16.31 2.26
N ALA A 170 6.12 15.48 2.89
CA ALA A 170 5.48 14.35 2.22
C ALA A 170 4.59 14.79 1.04
N PHE A 171 3.86 15.89 1.19
CA PHE A 171 3.02 16.46 0.12
C PHE A 171 3.87 16.93 -1.06
N GLU A 172 4.94 17.69 -0.81
CA GLU A 172 5.83 18.18 -1.87
C GLU A 172 6.59 17.03 -2.55
N LEU A 173 7.02 16.01 -1.81
CA LEU A 173 7.61 14.79 -2.39
C LEU A 173 6.60 14.01 -3.25
N GLY A 174 5.33 13.95 -2.83
CA GLY A 174 4.25 13.38 -3.63
C GLY A 174 4.09 14.08 -4.99
N LYS A 175 4.08 15.42 -4.99
CA LYS A 175 4.04 16.21 -6.23
C LYS A 175 5.28 16.00 -7.09
N ASN A 176 6.45 15.99 -6.45
CA ASN A 176 7.72 15.76 -7.14
C ASN A 176 7.77 14.37 -7.79
N GLN A 177 7.20 13.34 -7.16
CA GLN A 177 7.14 11.99 -7.75
C GLN A 177 6.35 11.97 -9.07
N VAL A 178 5.23 12.70 -9.14
CA VAL A 178 4.44 12.87 -10.37
C VAL A 178 5.28 13.53 -11.46
N GLU A 179 6.01 14.60 -11.10
CA GLU A 179 6.90 15.32 -12.00
C GLU A 179 8.08 14.45 -12.49
N MET A 180 8.74 13.71 -11.59
CA MET A 180 9.86 12.82 -11.93
C MET A 180 9.47 11.72 -12.92
N LEU A 181 8.22 11.24 -12.86
CA LEU A 181 7.67 10.27 -13.80
C LEU A 181 7.17 10.90 -15.10
N SER A 182 7.32 12.23 -15.25
CA SER A 182 6.81 13.00 -16.40
C SER A 182 5.31 12.82 -16.62
N ILE A 183 4.56 12.62 -15.53
CA ILE A 183 3.10 12.53 -15.56
C ILE A 183 2.54 13.96 -15.38
N PRO A 184 1.61 14.42 -16.23
CA PRO A 184 1.00 15.73 -16.03
C PRO A 184 0.08 15.71 -14.81
N GLY A 185 0.06 16.80 -14.04
CA GLY A 185 -0.91 17.00 -12.96
C GLY A 185 -0.33 17.12 -11.56
N GLN A 186 0.98 17.32 -11.42
CA GLN A 186 1.67 17.54 -10.15
C GLN A 186 1.11 18.72 -9.34
N ASP A 187 0.50 19.71 -9.99
CA ASP A 187 -0.10 20.86 -9.31
C ASP A 187 -1.57 20.65 -8.91
N ILE A 188 -2.18 19.51 -9.24
CA ILE A 188 -3.59 19.23 -8.93
C ILE A 188 -3.81 18.91 -7.44
N PRO A 189 -2.98 18.09 -6.77
CA PRO A 189 -3.07 17.90 -5.32
C PRO A 189 -2.89 19.24 -4.61
N LYS A 190 -3.70 19.48 -3.58
CA LYS A 190 -3.67 20.68 -2.73
C LYS A 190 -3.72 20.25 -1.27
N LEU A 191 -2.77 20.75 -0.49
CA LEU A 191 -2.73 20.59 0.96
C LEU A 191 -3.49 21.74 1.62
N GLU A 192 -4.56 21.41 2.33
CA GLU A 192 -5.38 22.35 3.10
C GLU A 192 -5.17 22.06 4.59
N CYS A 193 -4.72 23.06 5.36
CA CYS A 193 -4.42 22.89 6.78
C CYS A 193 -5.42 23.61 7.66
N LYS A 194 -5.58 23.09 8.89
CA LYS A 194 -6.37 23.75 9.91
C LYS A 194 -5.75 25.09 10.29
N GLU A 195 -6.61 26.08 10.53
CA GLU A 195 -6.16 27.39 10.98
C GLU A 195 -5.29 27.28 12.25
N GLY A 196 -4.10 27.88 12.19
CA GLY A 196 -3.11 27.84 13.28
C GLY A 196 -2.28 26.56 13.37
N VAL A 197 -2.44 25.61 12.44
CA VAL A 197 -1.60 24.41 12.35
C VAL A 197 -0.56 24.58 11.25
N ASP A 198 0.71 24.44 11.62
CA ASP A 198 1.84 24.41 10.68
C ASP A 198 1.99 22.99 10.09
N PRO A 199 1.87 22.78 8.76
CA PRO A 199 2.01 21.46 8.16
C PRO A 199 3.39 20.81 8.36
N ASP A 200 4.44 21.60 8.62
CA ASP A 200 5.77 21.07 8.94
C ASP A 200 5.86 20.49 10.36
N SER A 201 4.90 20.84 11.23
CA SER A 201 4.78 20.27 12.58
C SER A 201 3.98 18.97 12.63
N ILE A 202 3.29 18.60 11.55
CA ILE A 202 2.43 17.40 11.49
C ILE A 202 3.30 16.20 11.15
N MET A 203 3.80 15.53 12.19
CA MET A 203 4.55 14.28 12.10
C MET A 203 3.62 13.11 12.44
N LEU A 204 3.50 12.15 11.52
CA LEU A 204 2.66 10.96 11.72
C LEU A 204 3.49 9.74 12.15
N ALA A 205 4.80 9.75 11.93
CA ALA A 205 5.75 8.80 12.53
C ALA A 205 6.79 9.56 13.38
N THR A 206 7.35 8.95 14.43
CA THR A 206 8.31 9.63 15.32
C THR A 206 9.44 8.72 15.80
N GLU A 207 10.66 9.24 15.91
CA GLU A 207 11.86 8.52 16.40
C GLU A 207 11.76 7.94 17.82
N GLU A 208 10.79 8.37 18.65
CA GLU A 208 10.59 7.85 20.02
C GLU A 208 10.36 6.33 20.09
N SER A 209 10.12 5.66 18.95
CA SER A 209 10.00 4.20 18.83
C SER A 209 11.34 3.45 18.65
N VAL A 210 12.43 4.14 18.27
CA VAL A 210 13.70 3.50 17.85
C VAL A 210 14.71 3.38 18.99
N GLU A 211 14.65 4.23 20.02
CA GLU A 211 15.63 4.20 21.12
C GLU A 211 15.52 3.00 22.08
N VAL A 212 14.41 2.23 22.05
CA VAL A 212 14.23 1.10 22.98
C VAL A 212 14.93 -0.18 22.52
N GLU A 213 15.30 -0.33 21.23
CA GLU A 213 15.90 -1.58 20.72
C GLU A 213 17.41 -1.50 20.39
N ARG A 214 18.10 -0.37 20.62
CA ARG A 214 19.58 -0.33 20.54
C ARG A 214 20.24 -0.71 21.87
N LYS A 215 19.94 -1.90 22.39
CA LYS A 215 20.84 -2.61 23.31
C LYS A 215 21.30 -3.88 22.64
N VAL A 216 22.57 -3.87 22.22
CA VAL A 216 23.32 -5.05 21.77
C VAL A 216 23.27 -6.10 22.88
N PRO A 217 22.67 -7.29 22.68
CA PRO A 217 22.73 -8.34 23.69
C PRO A 217 24.03 -9.13 23.57
N LYS A 218 24.72 -9.26 24.70
CA LYS A 218 25.75 -10.26 24.94
C LYS A 218 25.11 -11.65 25.00
N GLU A 219 25.92 -12.65 24.64
CA GLU A 219 25.63 -14.09 24.57
C GLU A 219 24.96 -14.70 25.82
N GLN A 220 24.12 -15.72 25.52
CA GLN A 220 23.65 -16.85 26.36
C GLN A 220 22.65 -16.53 27.51
N GLU A 221 21.63 -17.31 27.84
CA GLU A 221 21.17 -18.66 27.44
C GLU A 221 19.67 -18.81 27.82
N THR A 222 19.01 -19.70 27.08
CA THR A 222 17.65 -20.32 27.12
C THR A 222 16.71 -20.19 28.33
N GLU A 223 15.44 -19.85 28.04
CA GLU A 223 14.17 -20.59 28.28
C GLU A 223 12.99 -19.60 28.09
N GLU A 224 11.79 -19.89 27.59
CA GLU A 224 11.18 -20.94 26.77
C GLU A 224 9.86 -20.29 26.26
N PHE A 225 9.74 -19.96 24.96
CA PHE A 225 8.48 -19.47 24.38
C PHE A 225 7.89 -20.54 23.47
N LYS A 226 6.74 -21.10 23.86
CA LYS A 226 6.05 -22.16 23.13
C LYS A 226 5.45 -21.63 21.83
N PRO A 227 5.88 -22.12 20.66
CA PRO A 227 5.34 -21.68 19.38
C PRO A 227 3.98 -22.32 19.12
N TYR A 228 3.10 -21.57 18.46
CA TYR A 228 2.08 -22.18 17.62
C TYR A 228 2.80 -22.80 16.43
N THR A 229 3.07 -24.09 16.58
CA THR A 229 3.73 -24.92 15.60
C THR A 229 2.78 -25.21 14.43
N THR A 230 3.19 -24.80 13.23
CA THR A 230 3.09 -25.70 12.08
C THR A 230 4.48 -25.75 11.45
N ILE A 231 5.13 -26.91 11.62
CA ILE A 231 6.48 -27.23 11.15
C ILE A 231 6.51 -27.21 9.62
N VAL A 232 7.45 -26.43 9.08
CA VAL A 232 8.45 -26.97 8.16
C VAL A 232 9.80 -26.40 8.58
N SER A 233 10.59 -27.23 9.26
CA SER A 233 12.01 -27.00 9.45
C SER A 233 12.71 -27.31 8.12
N SER A 234 13.48 -26.36 7.62
CA SER A 234 14.33 -26.53 6.45
C SER A 234 15.66 -25.86 6.77
N ALA A 235 16.76 -26.57 6.51
CA ALA A 235 18.09 -26.02 6.71
C ALA A 235 18.30 -24.77 5.83
N PRO A 236 19.03 -23.74 6.31
CA PRO A 236 19.43 -22.61 5.49
C PRO A 236 20.16 -23.11 4.23
N ILE A 237 19.85 -22.54 3.08
CA ILE A 237 20.58 -22.85 1.85
C ILE A 237 21.95 -22.18 1.90
N LYS A 238 22.99 -22.94 1.56
CA LYS A 238 24.31 -22.35 1.30
C LYS A 238 24.22 -21.42 0.07
N PRO A 239 24.94 -20.29 0.05
CA PRO A 239 24.92 -19.33 -1.07
C PRO A 239 25.05 -19.94 -2.48
N GLU A 240 25.72 -21.09 -2.65
CA GLU A 240 25.89 -21.70 -3.97
C GLU A 240 24.89 -22.83 -4.32
N ALA A 241 23.88 -23.12 -3.49
CA ALA A 241 23.08 -24.34 -3.66
C ALA A 241 21.85 -24.20 -4.58
N PHE A 242 21.34 -22.98 -4.81
CA PHE A 242 20.24 -22.77 -5.76
C PHE A 242 20.78 -22.58 -7.18
N GLN A 243 20.39 -23.49 -8.09
CA GLN A 243 20.77 -23.47 -9.50
C GLN A 243 19.55 -23.16 -10.38
N PRO A 244 19.31 -21.88 -10.72
CA PRO A 244 18.06 -21.41 -11.34
C PRO A 244 17.83 -21.89 -12.78
N VAL A 245 18.84 -22.28 -13.55
CA VAL A 245 18.65 -22.72 -14.94
C VAL A 245 17.75 -23.97 -14.99
N GLY A 246 16.71 -23.93 -15.83
CA GLY A 246 15.76 -25.02 -16.05
C GLY A 246 14.29 -24.57 -16.02
N GLN A 247 13.39 -25.54 -15.98
CA GLN A 247 11.94 -25.30 -15.89
C GLN A 247 11.46 -25.40 -14.45
N TRP A 248 10.57 -24.50 -14.06
CA TRP A 248 10.11 -24.34 -12.68
C TRP A 248 8.61 -24.11 -12.62
N THR A 249 8.01 -24.64 -11.56
CA THR A 249 6.74 -24.13 -11.04
C THR A 249 7.02 -23.26 -9.82
N MET A 250 6.33 -22.13 -9.71
CA MET A 250 6.38 -21.27 -8.53
C MET A 250 4.97 -21.06 -8.00
N GLN A 251 4.69 -21.61 -6.82
CA GLN A 251 3.43 -21.35 -6.12
C GLN A 251 3.58 -20.07 -5.31
N ILE A 252 2.64 -19.15 -5.50
CA ILE A 252 2.54 -17.89 -4.75
C ILE A 252 1.45 -18.06 -3.71
N PHE A 253 1.78 -17.76 -2.45
CA PHE A 253 0.80 -17.77 -1.36
C PHE A 253 0.11 -16.40 -1.25
N ASP A 254 -0.46 -15.94 -2.37
CA ASP A 254 -1.33 -14.77 -2.47
C ASP A 254 -2.81 -15.17 -2.30
N PRO A 255 -3.76 -14.23 -2.17
CA PRO A 255 -5.19 -14.56 -2.05
C PRO A 255 -5.75 -15.33 -3.25
N ALA A 256 -5.09 -15.31 -4.41
CA ALA A 256 -5.47 -16.04 -5.61
C ALA A 256 -4.84 -17.45 -5.69
N ASN A 257 -3.92 -17.78 -4.78
CA ASN A 257 -3.06 -18.95 -4.83
C ASN A 257 -2.43 -19.16 -6.22
N SER A 258 -1.87 -18.07 -6.77
CA SER A 258 -1.34 -18.00 -8.13
C SER A 258 -0.23 -19.03 -8.38
N MET A 259 -0.14 -19.51 -9.62
CA MET A 259 0.91 -20.42 -10.07
C MET A 259 1.66 -19.83 -11.26
N ILE A 260 2.98 -19.79 -11.19
CA ILE A 260 3.85 -19.43 -12.31
C ILE A 260 4.49 -20.70 -12.87
N TYR A 261 4.49 -20.82 -14.19
CA TYR A 261 5.30 -21.77 -14.94
C TYR A 261 6.36 -20.98 -15.70
N VAL A 262 7.64 -21.29 -15.50
CA VAL A 262 8.72 -20.52 -16.13
C VAL A 262 9.89 -21.39 -16.57
N SER A 263 10.44 -21.08 -17.74
CA SER A 263 11.71 -21.60 -18.25
C SER A 263 12.79 -20.53 -18.08
N LEU A 264 13.88 -20.86 -17.39
CA LEU A 264 15.03 -19.99 -17.14
C LEU A 264 16.23 -20.52 -17.95
N ALA A 265 16.60 -19.84 -19.02
CA ALA A 265 17.72 -20.22 -19.89
C ALA A 265 19.07 -19.75 -19.33
N ALA A 266 20.14 -20.51 -19.56
CA ALA A 266 21.49 -20.19 -19.07
C ALA A 266 22.03 -18.82 -19.54
N GLY A 267 21.55 -18.31 -20.67
CA GLY A 267 21.89 -16.97 -21.20
C GLY A 267 21.12 -15.82 -20.55
N GLY A 268 20.35 -16.06 -19.49
CA GLY A 268 19.57 -15.04 -18.78
C GLY A 268 18.19 -14.76 -19.39
N ALA A 269 17.82 -15.37 -20.52
CA ALA A 269 16.47 -15.26 -21.06
C ALA A 269 15.47 -16.11 -20.27
N MET A 270 14.22 -15.66 -20.19
CA MET A 270 13.11 -16.41 -19.61
C MET A 270 11.82 -16.26 -20.41
N GLU A 271 10.98 -17.29 -20.34
CA GLU A 271 9.60 -17.27 -20.82
C GLU A 271 8.74 -18.10 -19.90
N GLY A 272 7.48 -17.71 -19.76
CA GLY A 272 6.58 -18.37 -18.83
C GLY A 272 5.16 -17.87 -18.92
N SER A 273 4.36 -18.34 -17.97
CA SER A 273 2.95 -18.04 -17.91
C SER A 273 2.48 -18.07 -16.46
N GLN A 274 1.72 -17.05 -16.04
CA GLN A 274 1.09 -17.00 -14.72
C GLN A 274 -0.37 -17.41 -14.82
N THR A 275 -0.74 -18.48 -14.13
CA THR A 275 -2.14 -18.91 -13.98
C THR A 275 -2.75 -18.19 -12.78
N THR A 276 -3.80 -17.42 -13.05
CA THR A 276 -4.64 -16.75 -12.04
C THR A 276 -6.08 -17.23 -12.16
N VAL A 277 -6.95 -16.83 -11.23
CA VAL A 277 -8.40 -17.06 -11.33
C VAL A 277 -9.03 -16.42 -12.59
N TYR A 278 -8.34 -15.47 -13.23
CA TYR A 278 -8.79 -14.77 -14.43
C TYR A 278 -8.21 -15.35 -15.73
N GLY A 279 -7.45 -16.45 -15.65
CA GLY A 279 -6.85 -17.12 -16.80
C GLY A 279 -5.32 -17.12 -16.78
N ASN A 280 -4.74 -17.58 -17.88
CA ASN A 280 -3.30 -17.72 -18.04
C ASN A 280 -2.69 -16.49 -18.75
N LEU A 281 -1.70 -15.86 -18.12
CA LEU A 281 -1.05 -14.65 -18.57
C LEU A 281 0.40 -14.97 -19.01
N PRO A 282 0.69 -15.00 -20.32
CA PRO A 282 2.04 -15.25 -20.80
C PRO A 282 2.96 -14.06 -20.55
N PHE A 283 4.22 -14.36 -20.25
CA PHE A 283 5.27 -13.37 -20.07
C PHE A 283 6.61 -13.86 -20.63
N ALA A 284 7.49 -12.92 -20.99
CA ALA A 284 8.85 -13.20 -21.41
C ALA A 284 9.78 -12.06 -20.99
N GLY A 285 11.07 -12.36 -20.82
CA GLY A 285 12.03 -11.35 -20.39
C GLY A 285 13.39 -11.93 -20.06
N ASN A 286 14.05 -11.30 -19.08
CA ASN A 286 15.35 -11.72 -18.58
C ASN A 286 15.30 -12.00 -17.07
N TRP A 287 16.14 -12.91 -16.62
CA TRP A 287 16.33 -13.24 -15.22
C TRP A 287 17.81 -13.11 -14.83
N PHE A 288 18.03 -12.90 -13.53
CA PHE A 288 19.34 -12.85 -12.90
C PHE A 288 19.29 -13.51 -11.53
N PHE A 289 20.38 -14.11 -11.08
CA PHE A 289 20.47 -14.65 -9.72
C PHE A 289 21.74 -14.17 -9.04
N ASP A 290 21.58 -13.51 -7.90
CA ASP A 290 22.66 -13.14 -7.00
C ASP A 290 22.84 -14.26 -5.96
N PRO A 291 23.91 -15.08 -6.05
CA PRO A 291 24.17 -16.15 -5.09
C PRO A 291 24.56 -15.61 -3.71
N ALA A 292 25.18 -14.42 -3.60
CA ALA A 292 25.57 -13.85 -2.31
C ALA A 292 24.34 -13.41 -1.51
N GLN A 293 23.33 -12.88 -2.19
CA GLN A 293 22.06 -12.43 -1.59
C GLN A 293 20.95 -13.49 -1.63
N GLN A 294 21.20 -14.63 -2.28
CA GLN A 294 20.18 -15.62 -2.62
C GLN A 294 18.96 -15.00 -3.32
N LEU A 295 19.18 -14.01 -4.19
CA LEU A 295 18.10 -13.24 -4.81
C LEU A 295 17.91 -13.65 -6.27
N LEU A 296 16.76 -14.22 -6.60
CA LEU A 296 16.34 -14.46 -7.98
C LEU A 296 15.53 -13.27 -8.47
N GLU A 297 16.00 -12.56 -9.50
CA GLU A 297 15.35 -11.43 -10.14
C GLU A 297 14.84 -11.80 -11.54
N MET A 298 13.69 -11.27 -11.91
CA MET A 298 13.01 -11.53 -13.18
C MET A 298 12.36 -10.23 -13.65
N ARG A 299 12.65 -9.83 -14.88
CA ARG A 299 12.09 -8.61 -15.49
C ARG A 299 11.72 -8.84 -16.94
N GLY A 300 10.57 -8.35 -17.38
CA GLY A 300 10.10 -8.64 -18.71
C GLY A 300 8.82 -7.91 -19.07
N LEU A 301 8.14 -8.42 -20.09
CA LEU A 301 6.83 -7.96 -20.50
C LEU A 301 5.79 -9.04 -20.21
N MET A 302 4.66 -8.64 -19.64
CA MET A 302 3.46 -9.45 -19.48
C MET A 302 2.30 -8.67 -20.09
N MET A 303 1.64 -9.25 -21.10
CA MET A 303 0.60 -8.54 -21.87
C MET A 303 1.05 -7.16 -22.39
N GLY A 304 2.32 -7.04 -22.80
CA GLY A 304 2.92 -5.79 -23.28
C GLY A 304 3.29 -4.78 -22.20
N ASN A 305 3.02 -5.06 -20.92
CA ASN A 305 3.39 -4.19 -19.80
C ASN A 305 4.67 -4.66 -19.12
N PRO A 306 5.60 -3.76 -18.76
CA PRO A 306 6.80 -4.14 -18.03
C PRO A 306 6.44 -4.67 -16.63
N PHE A 307 7.14 -5.71 -16.20
CA PHE A 307 7.10 -6.21 -14.83
C PHE A 307 8.52 -6.40 -14.30
N TYR A 308 8.63 -6.31 -12.98
CA TYR A 308 9.80 -6.71 -12.21
C TYR A 308 9.32 -7.57 -11.04
N PHE A 309 10.06 -8.64 -10.79
CA PHE A 309 9.73 -9.65 -9.79
C PHE A 309 11.02 -10.18 -9.19
N ALA A 310 11.11 -10.30 -7.87
CA ALA A 310 12.29 -10.86 -7.23
C ALA A 310 11.96 -11.65 -5.96
N VAL A 311 12.68 -12.74 -5.72
CA VAL A 311 12.48 -13.67 -4.60
C VAL A 311 13.79 -13.96 -3.89
N HIS A 312 13.82 -13.73 -2.57
CA HIS A 312 14.89 -14.20 -1.71
C HIS A 312 14.69 -15.68 -1.40
N ILE A 313 15.59 -16.53 -1.86
CA ILE A 313 15.60 -17.97 -1.60
C ILE A 313 16.18 -18.21 -0.20
N GLN A 314 15.36 -18.74 0.70
CA GLN A 314 15.71 -18.85 2.13
C GLN A 314 16.07 -20.26 2.53
N SER A 315 15.36 -21.26 2.01
CA SER A 315 15.53 -22.63 2.45
C SER A 315 15.13 -23.67 1.41
N LYS A 316 15.62 -24.90 1.57
CA LYS A 316 15.32 -26.03 0.69
C LYS A 316 14.64 -27.14 1.48
N GLN A 317 13.55 -27.68 0.93
CA GLN A 317 12.86 -28.84 1.48
C GLN A 317 12.60 -29.85 0.35
N GLY A 318 13.21 -31.03 0.43
CA GLY A 318 13.12 -32.03 -0.63
C GLY A 318 13.59 -31.48 -1.98
N ASN A 319 12.70 -31.45 -2.97
CA ASN A 319 12.97 -30.92 -4.32
C ASN A 319 12.50 -29.47 -4.54
N SER A 320 12.04 -28.81 -3.48
CA SER A 320 11.49 -27.45 -3.56
C SER A 320 12.34 -26.46 -2.78
N TYR A 321 12.37 -25.23 -3.26
CA TYR A 321 13.02 -24.08 -2.66
C TYR A 321 11.95 -23.12 -2.17
N HIS A 322 12.13 -22.60 -0.97
CA HIS A 322 11.20 -21.70 -0.32
C HIS A 322 11.83 -20.33 -0.22
N GLY A 323 11.05 -19.31 -0.52
CA GLY A 323 11.52 -17.95 -0.50
C GLY A 323 10.42 -16.95 -0.17
N ILE A 324 10.85 -15.72 0.06
CA ILE A 324 9.96 -14.58 0.24
C ILE A 324 10.19 -13.63 -0.93
N GLY A 325 9.11 -13.31 -1.63
CA GLY A 325 9.14 -12.33 -2.70
C GLY A 325 9.34 -10.93 -2.16
N THR A 326 9.83 -10.03 -3.01
CA THR A 326 9.87 -8.58 -2.73
C THR A 326 8.48 -7.98 -2.57
N ASP A 327 7.42 -8.71 -2.96
CA ASP A 327 6.01 -8.45 -2.70
C ASP A 327 5.52 -8.95 -1.32
N GLY A 328 6.38 -9.59 -0.54
CA GLY A 328 6.08 -10.14 0.78
C GLY A 328 5.30 -11.45 0.78
N PHE A 329 4.95 -12.02 -0.39
CA PHE A 329 4.34 -13.34 -0.46
C PHE A 329 5.39 -14.44 -0.27
N ARG A 330 4.94 -15.60 0.21
CA ARG A 330 5.77 -16.80 0.24
C ARG A 330 5.72 -17.46 -1.12
N TYR A 331 6.87 -17.97 -1.54
CA TYR A 331 7.07 -18.69 -2.79
C TYR A 331 7.56 -20.09 -2.51
N ILE A 332 7.00 -21.06 -3.23
CA ILE A 332 7.54 -22.42 -3.32
C ILE A 332 7.93 -22.67 -4.77
N LEU A 333 9.23 -22.77 -5.03
CA LEU A 333 9.81 -23.04 -6.33
C LEU A 333 10.14 -24.52 -6.43
N THR A 334 9.53 -25.24 -7.36
CA THR A 334 9.79 -26.66 -7.59
C THR A 334 10.34 -26.86 -8.99
N LYS A 335 11.51 -27.49 -9.08
CA LYS A 335 12.13 -27.76 -10.38
C LYS A 335 11.33 -28.85 -11.08
N MET A 336 10.89 -28.58 -12.30
CA MET A 336 10.21 -29.58 -13.12
C MET A 336 11.25 -30.62 -13.53
N GLN A 337 10.94 -31.90 -13.31
CA GLN A 337 11.77 -32.98 -13.82
C GLN A 337 11.62 -33.02 -15.34
N SER A 338 12.75 -33.01 -16.05
CA SER A 338 12.82 -33.20 -17.50
C SER A 338 12.41 -34.61 -17.91
#